data_AF-A0A3L6FCS0-F1
#
_entry.id   AF-A0A3L6FCS0-F1
#
_cell.length_a   1.000
_cell.length_b   1.000
_cell.length_c   1.000
_cell.angle_alpha   90.00
_cell.angle_beta   90.00
_cell.angle_gamma   90.00
#
_symmetry.space_group_name_H-M   'P 1'
#
loop_
_entity.id
_entity.type
_entity.pdbx_description
1 polymer ?
#
loop_
_entity_poly.entity_id
_entity_poly.type
_entity_poly.pdbx_seq_one_letter_code
_entity_poly.pdbx_strand_id
1 'polypeptide(L)'
;MRDSQAQITVRRRARIYHVQTLQEVLQREFGTFSVYCGYVRAYAILTVMLLYLCLLIKSVASPGRGILAIDESNATCGKRLSSIGLDNTEINRQAYRQLLLTTAGLGEYISGAILFEETLYKSTTDGKKFVDCLKDQNIMPGIKVDKGLVPLPGSNNESWCQGLDGLASRCAEYYKQGARFAKWSFHTSLIHVSTNLICASFLKLL
;
A
#
# COMPACT_ATOMS: atom_id res chain seq x y z
N MET A 1 16.88 -34.15 -32.68
CA MET A 1 15.81 -33.28 -33.21
C MET A 1 14.74 -33.18 -32.15
N ARG A 2 14.52 -31.96 -31.63
CA ARG A 2 13.38 -31.43 -30.85
C ARG A 2 12.51 -32.40 -30.03
N ASP A 3 12.73 -32.41 -28.72
CA ASP A 3 11.71 -32.66 -27.70
C ASP A 3 10.91 -31.38 -27.45
N SER A 4 9.58 -31.47 -27.52
CA SER A 4 8.63 -30.40 -27.20
C SER A 4 7.90 -30.72 -25.89
N GLN A 5 8.40 -30.16 -24.78
CA GLN A 5 7.67 -30.10 -23.51
C GLN A 5 7.11 -28.68 -23.35
N ALA A 6 5.79 -28.54 -23.47
CA ALA A 6 5.07 -27.31 -23.14
C ALA A 6 4.83 -27.27 -21.62
N GLN A 7 5.65 -26.49 -20.90
CA GLN A 7 5.42 -26.14 -19.50
C GLN A 7 4.74 -24.77 -19.45
N ILE A 8 3.51 -24.74 -18.94
CA ILE A 8 2.70 -23.54 -18.74
C ILE A 8 3.26 -22.81 -17.51
N THR A 9 4.07 -21.78 -17.75
CA THR A 9 4.63 -20.94 -16.68
C THR A 9 3.64 -19.83 -16.29
N VAL A 10 2.94 -20.01 -15.17
CA VAL A 10 2.11 -18.98 -14.53
C VAL A 10 3.02 -17.87 -13.98
N ARG A 11 3.10 -16.74 -14.69
CA ARG A 11 3.87 -15.56 -14.25
C ARG A 11 3.18 -14.86 -13.07
N ARG A 12 3.60 -15.17 -11.84
CA ARG A 12 3.29 -14.38 -10.63
C ARG A 12 4.04 -13.05 -10.69
N ARG A 13 3.34 -11.93 -10.86
CA ARG A 13 3.89 -10.57 -10.64
C ARG A 13 3.39 -10.03 -9.30
N ALA A 14 4.07 -10.41 -8.22
CA ALA A 14 4.12 -9.61 -6.99
C ALA A 14 5.42 -8.79 -7.05
N ARG A 15 5.34 -7.46 -6.93
CA ARG A 15 6.52 -6.60 -6.87
C ARG A 15 6.92 -6.44 -5.39
N ILE A 16 8.03 -7.07 -5.02
CA ILE A 16 8.67 -6.91 -3.71
C ILE A 16 9.67 -5.75 -3.84
N TYR A 17 9.59 -4.78 -2.93
CA TYR A 17 10.53 -3.65 -2.87
C TYR A 17 11.55 -3.91 -1.76
N HIS A 18 12.85 -3.80 -2.06
CA HIS A 18 13.94 -3.95 -1.09
C HIS A 18 14.26 -2.58 -0.46
N VAL A 19 14.13 -2.45 0.86
CA VAL A 19 14.26 -1.17 1.60
C VAL A 19 15.52 -1.23 2.46
N GLN A 20 16.59 -0.51 2.09
CA GLN A 20 17.89 -0.65 2.77
C GLN A 20 18.57 0.65 3.27
N THR A 21 17.89 1.80 3.37
CA THR A 21 18.62 3.07 3.71
C THR A 21 17.91 4.10 4.60
N LEU A 22 16.78 3.78 5.23
CA LEU A 22 16.08 4.75 6.11
C LEU A 22 16.60 4.81 7.55
N GLN A 23 17.35 3.81 8.02
CA GLN A 23 17.82 3.72 9.41
C GLN A 23 18.96 4.69 9.74
N GLU A 24 19.90 4.92 8.81
CA GLU A 24 21.13 5.69 9.08
C GLU A 24 20.89 7.21 9.13
N VAL A 25 19.89 7.70 8.38
CA VAL A 25 19.55 9.14 8.34
C VAL A 25 18.94 9.60 9.66
N LEU A 26 18.19 8.73 10.34
CA LEU A 26 17.42 9.10 11.53
C LEU A 26 18.25 9.22 12.81
N GLN A 27 19.40 8.54 12.93
CA GLN A 27 20.24 8.64 14.13
C GLN A 27 21.10 9.91 14.17
N ARG A 28 21.34 10.57 13.02
CA ARG A 28 22.18 11.77 12.93
C ARG A 28 21.47 13.07 13.37
N GLU A 29 20.15 13.15 13.21
CA GLU A 29 19.42 14.43 13.31
C GLU A 29 18.93 14.80 14.74
N PHE A 30 18.90 13.87 15.70
CA PHE A 30 18.24 14.09 17.00
C PHE A 30 19.18 14.24 18.22
N GLY A 31 20.45 14.59 18.00
CA GLY A 31 21.49 14.57 19.04
C GLY A 31 21.38 15.60 20.17
N THR A 32 20.85 16.80 19.97
CA THR A 32 20.84 17.85 21.02
C THR A 32 19.90 18.99 20.66
N PHE A 33 18.88 19.34 21.46
CA PHE A 33 18.31 20.70 21.45
C PHE A 33 17.46 21.05 22.69
N SER A 34 17.62 22.29 23.19
CA SER A 34 16.99 22.89 24.39
C SER A 34 15.81 23.82 24.04
N VAL A 35 14.85 24.04 24.96
CA VAL A 35 13.43 24.38 24.68
C VAL A 35 12.97 25.73 25.27
N TYR A 36 12.09 26.46 24.56
CA TYR A 36 11.30 27.62 25.06
C TYR A 36 9.77 27.35 25.13
N CYS A 37 9.09 27.99 26.09
CA CYS A 37 7.85 27.59 26.79
C CYS A 37 6.50 27.56 26.00
N GLY A 38 6.35 28.21 24.84
CA GLY A 38 5.13 28.11 24.01
C GLY A 38 5.19 27.01 22.93
N TYR A 39 6.41 26.67 22.54
CA TYR A 39 6.75 25.69 21.53
C TYR A 39 6.66 24.25 22.06
N VAL A 40 6.69 24.06 23.38
CA VAL A 40 6.75 22.75 24.05
C VAL A 40 5.57 21.86 23.71
N ARG A 41 4.36 22.41 23.54
CA ARG A 41 3.14 21.61 23.28
C ARG A 41 3.09 21.11 21.83
N ALA A 42 3.44 21.98 20.86
CA ALA A 42 3.57 21.59 19.46
C ALA A 42 4.76 20.64 19.24
N TYR A 43 5.90 20.89 19.91
CA TYR A 43 7.04 19.97 19.88
C TYR A 43 6.74 18.64 20.55
N ALA A 44 6.02 18.59 21.67
CA ALA A 44 5.62 17.34 22.31
C ALA A 44 4.68 16.51 21.42
N ILE A 45 3.73 17.16 20.73
CA ILE A 45 2.87 16.48 19.75
C ILE A 45 3.71 15.97 18.58
N LEU A 46 4.60 16.80 18.04
CA LEU A 46 5.47 16.45 16.92
C LEU A 46 6.42 15.30 17.26
N THR A 47 7.01 15.28 18.46
CA THR A 47 7.93 14.22 18.89
C THR A 47 7.20 12.90 19.12
N VAL A 48 6.02 12.91 19.75
CA VAL A 48 5.19 11.71 19.91
C VAL A 48 4.74 11.17 18.55
N MET A 49 4.32 12.04 17.63
CA MET A 49 3.91 11.65 16.29
C MET A 49 5.07 11.08 15.48
N LEU A 50 6.26 11.68 15.59
CA LEU A 50 7.47 11.21 14.92
C LEU A 50 7.95 9.87 15.48
N LEU A 51 7.89 9.66 16.79
CA LEU A 51 8.20 8.38 17.43
C LEU A 51 7.25 7.29 16.94
N TYR A 52 5.94 7.57 16.91
CA TYR A 52 4.94 6.66 16.38
C TYR A 52 5.22 6.30 14.92
N LEU A 53 5.55 7.30 14.10
CA LEU A 53 5.90 7.12 12.69
C LEU A 53 7.13 6.22 12.51
N CYS A 54 8.18 6.45 13.28
CA CYS A 54 9.40 5.64 13.25
C CYS A 54 9.14 4.18 13.63
N LEU A 55 8.31 3.94 14.66
CA LEU A 55 7.92 2.58 15.05
C LEU A 55 7.12 1.90 13.94
N LEU A 56 6.22 2.63 13.30
CA LEU A 56 5.41 2.12 12.21
C LEU A 56 6.27 1.75 11.00
N ILE A 57 7.19 2.62 10.59
CA ILE A 57 8.14 2.38 9.50
C ILE A 57 8.96 1.13 9.79
N LYS A 58 9.49 0.97 11.02
CA LYS A 58 10.26 -0.22 11.41
C LYS A 58 9.44 -1.51 11.29
N SER A 59 8.15 -1.44 11.59
CA SER A 59 7.25 -2.60 11.45
C SER A 59 6.97 -2.94 9.98
N VAL A 60 6.66 -1.94 9.13
CA VAL A 60 6.39 -2.15 7.69
C VAL A 60 7.67 -2.51 6.92
N ALA A 61 8.81 -1.91 7.23
CA ALA A 61 10.08 -2.13 6.55
C ALA A 61 11.00 -3.08 7.32
N SER A 62 10.43 -4.07 8.01
CA SER A 62 11.22 -5.07 8.73
C SER A 62 12.06 -5.92 7.75
N PRO A 63 13.34 -6.19 8.05
CA PRO A 63 14.20 -7.00 7.20
C PRO A 63 13.58 -8.36 6.84
N GLY A 64 13.73 -8.77 5.56
CA GLY A 64 13.22 -10.05 5.08
C GLY A 64 11.71 -10.11 4.81
N ARG A 65 10.94 -9.06 5.15
CA ARG A 65 9.51 -8.96 4.83
C ARG A 65 9.22 -7.86 3.80
N GLY A 66 8.22 -8.09 2.97
CA GLY A 66 7.74 -7.17 1.93
C GLY A 66 6.33 -6.65 2.17
N ILE A 67 5.87 -5.80 1.24
CA ILE A 67 4.50 -5.27 1.24
C ILE A 67 3.68 -5.97 0.16
N LEU A 68 2.55 -6.54 0.54
CA LEU A 68 1.57 -7.13 -0.38
C LEU A 68 0.64 -6.05 -0.94
N ALA A 69 0.77 -5.72 -2.22
CA ALA A 69 -0.13 -4.79 -2.89
C ALA A 69 -1.33 -5.53 -3.49
N ILE A 70 -2.49 -5.45 -2.83
CA ILE A 70 -3.78 -6.03 -3.25
C ILE A 70 -4.86 -4.95 -3.39
N ASP A 71 -4.43 -3.76 -3.79
CA ASP A 71 -5.26 -2.56 -3.93
C ASP A 71 -5.81 -2.37 -5.34
N GLU A 72 -5.93 -3.46 -6.12
CA GLU A 72 -6.52 -3.39 -7.44
C GLU A 72 -7.99 -2.92 -7.35
N SER A 73 -8.31 -1.89 -8.15
CA SER A 73 -9.70 -1.43 -8.30
C SER A 73 -10.60 -2.52 -8.88
N ASN A 74 -11.91 -2.38 -8.72
CA ASN A 74 -12.88 -3.36 -9.24
C ASN A 74 -12.72 -3.63 -10.74
N ALA A 75 -12.38 -2.60 -11.54
CA ALA A 75 -12.08 -2.77 -12.96
C ALA A 75 -10.78 -3.56 -13.21
N THR A 76 -9.73 -3.29 -12.44
CA THR A 76 -8.44 -3.98 -12.57
C THR A 76 -8.54 -5.43 -12.09
N CYS A 77 -9.24 -5.66 -10.98
CA CYS A 77 -9.53 -7.00 -10.46
C CYS A 77 -10.37 -7.80 -11.47
N GLY A 78 -11.37 -7.16 -12.09
CA GLY A 78 -12.17 -7.77 -13.16
C GLY A 78 -11.32 -8.29 -14.31
N LYS A 79 -10.36 -7.52 -14.82
CA LYS A 79 -9.44 -8.00 -15.88
C LYS A 79 -8.65 -9.24 -15.46
N ARG A 80 -8.29 -9.35 -14.17
CA ARG A 80 -7.58 -10.52 -13.63
C ARG A 80 -8.50 -11.73 -13.52
N LEU A 81 -9.73 -11.54 -13.03
CA LEU A 81 -10.72 -12.62 -12.95
C LEU A 81 -11.11 -13.13 -14.34
N SER A 82 -11.31 -12.23 -15.32
CA SER A 82 -11.62 -12.63 -16.70
C SER A 82 -10.51 -13.44 -17.35
N SER A 83 -9.24 -13.20 -16.99
CA SER A 83 -8.10 -13.97 -17.52
C SER A 83 -8.10 -15.45 -17.09
N ILE A 84 -8.84 -15.78 -16.03
CA ILE A 84 -9.03 -17.16 -15.54
C ILE A 84 -10.47 -17.67 -15.79
N GLY A 85 -11.26 -16.96 -16.60
CA GLY A 85 -12.63 -17.35 -16.95
C GLY A 85 -13.67 -17.10 -15.86
N LEU A 86 -13.37 -16.24 -14.88
CA LEU A 86 -14.34 -15.86 -13.83
C LEU A 86 -14.96 -14.49 -14.08
N ASP A 87 -16.24 -14.36 -13.72
CA ASP A 87 -16.97 -13.11 -13.77
C ASP A 87 -16.52 -12.15 -12.66
N ASN A 88 -16.61 -10.84 -12.94
CA ASN A 88 -16.28 -9.79 -11.98
C ASN A 88 -17.43 -9.52 -11.00
N THR A 89 -17.78 -10.52 -10.20
CA THR A 89 -18.75 -10.40 -9.12
C THR A 89 -18.07 -10.03 -7.81
N GLU A 90 -18.82 -9.42 -6.89
CA GLU A 90 -18.32 -9.09 -5.55
C GLU A 90 -17.86 -10.34 -4.79
N ILE A 91 -18.61 -11.44 -4.90
CA ILE A 91 -18.29 -12.73 -4.27
C ILE A 91 -16.94 -13.24 -4.79
N ASN A 92 -16.69 -13.18 -6.09
CA ASN A 92 -15.42 -13.63 -6.67
C ASN A 92 -14.25 -12.74 -6.24
N ARG A 93 -14.46 -11.42 -6.15
CA ARG A 93 -13.44 -10.48 -5.64
C ARG A 93 -13.14 -10.75 -4.16
N GLN A 94 -14.17 -10.95 -3.34
CA GLN A 94 -14.03 -11.29 -1.92
C GLN A 94 -13.31 -12.61 -1.73
N ALA A 95 -13.71 -13.67 -2.44
CA ALA A 95 -13.06 -14.99 -2.39
C ALA A 95 -11.58 -14.91 -2.80
N TYR A 96 -11.26 -14.13 -3.84
CA TYR A 96 -9.88 -13.88 -4.27
C TYR A 96 -9.05 -13.17 -3.17
N ARG A 97 -9.60 -12.15 -2.50
CA ARG A 97 -8.91 -11.48 -1.39
C ARG A 97 -8.80 -12.35 -0.16
N GLN A 98 -9.84 -13.12 0.15
CA GLN A 98 -9.83 -14.07 1.26
C GLN A 98 -8.72 -15.08 1.08
N LEU A 99 -8.61 -15.71 -0.10
CA LEU A 99 -7.54 -16.65 -0.42
C LEU A 99 -6.14 -16.08 -0.09
N LEU A 100 -5.87 -14.83 -0.51
CA LEU A 100 -4.59 -14.19 -0.24
C LEU A 100 -4.39 -13.88 1.25
N LEU A 101 -5.41 -13.33 1.91
CA LEU A 101 -5.31 -12.83 3.28
C LEU A 101 -5.36 -13.91 4.36
N THR A 102 -5.94 -15.08 4.05
CA THR A 102 -6.03 -16.22 4.97
C THR A 102 -4.96 -17.28 4.71
N THR A 103 -4.02 -17.03 3.81
CA THR A 103 -2.88 -17.93 3.57
C THR A 103 -2.06 -18.06 4.86
N ALA A 104 -1.87 -19.29 5.35
CA ALA A 104 -1.09 -19.54 6.56
C ALA A 104 0.40 -19.20 6.34
N GLY A 105 1.03 -18.61 7.35
CA GLY A 105 2.45 -18.21 7.29
C GLY A 105 2.73 -16.97 6.43
N LEU A 106 1.71 -16.27 5.93
CA LEU A 106 1.91 -15.08 5.10
C LEU A 106 2.69 -13.99 5.85
N GLY A 107 2.46 -13.86 7.16
CA GLY A 107 3.13 -12.90 8.04
C GLY A 107 4.64 -13.04 8.17
N GLU A 108 5.20 -14.21 7.83
CA GLU A 108 6.64 -14.45 7.84
C GLU A 108 7.36 -13.69 6.73
N TYR A 109 6.67 -13.45 5.62
CA TYR A 109 7.23 -12.80 4.43
C TYR A 109 6.62 -11.43 4.16
N ILE A 110 5.46 -11.12 4.73
CA ILE A 110 4.74 -9.88 4.49
C ILE A 110 4.57 -9.12 5.80
N SER A 111 5.01 -7.87 5.81
CA SER A 111 4.90 -6.96 6.95
C SER A 111 3.72 -5.99 6.83
N GLY A 112 3.26 -5.73 5.61
CA GLY A 112 2.11 -4.88 5.35
C GLY A 112 1.33 -5.30 4.12
N ALA A 113 0.03 -5.02 4.10
CA ALA A 113 -0.84 -5.30 2.96
C ALA A 113 -1.65 -4.05 2.59
N ILE A 114 -1.55 -3.60 1.33
CA ILE A 114 -2.27 -2.44 0.81
C ILE A 114 -3.60 -2.91 0.24
N LEU A 115 -4.69 -2.45 0.84
CA LEU A 115 -6.06 -2.83 0.51
C LEU A 115 -6.72 -1.80 -0.41
N PHE A 116 -7.71 -2.26 -1.15
CA PHE A 116 -8.70 -1.40 -1.80
C PHE A 116 -9.85 -1.12 -0.83
N GLU A 117 -10.56 0.00 -1.02
CA GLU A 117 -11.64 0.43 -0.13
C GLU A 117 -12.71 -0.64 0.07
N GLU A 118 -13.16 -1.31 -1.01
CA GLU A 118 -14.09 -2.44 -0.92
C GLU A 118 -13.56 -3.54 0.02
N THR A 119 -12.26 -3.87 -0.03
CA THR A 119 -11.66 -4.92 0.79
C THR A 119 -11.53 -4.52 2.26
N LEU A 120 -11.31 -3.23 2.56
CA LEU A 120 -11.14 -2.75 3.94
C LEU A 120 -12.41 -2.97 4.79
N TYR A 121 -13.59 -2.83 4.17
CA TYR A 121 -14.89 -2.97 4.83
C TYR A 121 -15.49 -4.38 4.74
N LYS A 122 -14.79 -5.33 4.14
CA LYS A 122 -15.28 -6.70 3.94
C LYS A 122 -14.75 -7.68 4.98
N SER A 123 -15.49 -8.77 5.09
CA SER A 123 -15.17 -9.90 5.96
C SER A 123 -14.93 -11.15 5.13
N THR A 124 -14.35 -12.17 5.75
CA THR A 124 -14.30 -13.53 5.22
C THR A 124 -15.72 -14.13 5.18
N THR A 125 -15.87 -15.24 4.47
CA THR A 125 -17.07 -16.09 4.53
C THR A 125 -17.44 -16.51 5.96
N ASP A 126 -16.45 -16.59 6.84
CA ASP A 126 -16.59 -17.00 8.24
C ASP A 126 -16.94 -15.81 9.16
N GLY A 127 -17.20 -14.62 8.60
CA GLY A 127 -17.63 -13.43 9.32
C GLY A 127 -16.51 -12.57 9.91
N LYS A 128 -15.24 -13.01 9.83
CA LYS A 128 -14.09 -12.28 10.37
C LYS A 128 -13.66 -11.15 9.43
N LYS A 129 -13.42 -9.94 9.95
CA LYS A 129 -12.96 -8.82 9.12
C LYS A 129 -11.58 -9.12 8.52
N PHE A 130 -11.35 -8.70 7.28
CA PHE A 130 -10.04 -8.88 6.63
C PHE A 130 -8.91 -8.17 7.38
N VAL A 131 -9.20 -7.02 7.97
CA VAL A 131 -8.27 -6.28 8.82
C VAL A 131 -7.80 -7.12 10.02
N ASP A 132 -8.71 -7.88 10.63
CA ASP A 132 -8.36 -8.70 11.80
C ASP A 132 -7.60 -9.97 11.37
N CYS A 133 -7.89 -10.52 10.19
CA CYS A 133 -7.07 -11.59 9.60
C CYS A 133 -5.61 -11.18 9.39
N LEU A 134 -5.39 -9.93 8.96
CA LEU A 134 -4.05 -9.36 8.80
C LEU A 134 -3.32 -9.18 10.14
N LYS A 135 -4.02 -8.63 11.15
CA LYS A 135 -3.46 -8.40 12.48
C LYS A 135 -3.01 -9.71 13.14
N ASP A 136 -3.81 -10.76 13.03
CA ASP A 136 -3.49 -12.07 13.60
C ASP A 136 -2.20 -12.67 13.01
N GLN A 137 -1.85 -12.29 11.78
CA GLN A 137 -0.61 -12.69 11.12
C GLN A 137 0.52 -11.67 11.28
N ASN A 138 0.39 -10.67 12.16
CA ASN A 138 1.35 -9.57 12.32
C ASN A 138 1.61 -8.78 11.02
N ILE A 139 0.58 -8.67 10.18
CA ILE A 139 0.61 -7.89 8.94
C ILE A 139 -0.12 -6.58 9.16
N MET A 140 0.54 -5.47 8.86
CA MET A 140 -0.04 -4.15 8.96
C MET A 140 -1.05 -3.90 7.83
N PRO A 141 -2.30 -3.52 8.11
CA PRO A 141 -3.25 -3.09 7.07
C PRO A 141 -2.93 -1.68 6.57
N GLY A 142 -2.87 -1.52 5.26
CA GLY A 142 -2.75 -0.25 4.56
C GLY A 142 -3.88 -0.03 3.57
N ILE A 143 -4.08 1.19 3.09
CA ILE A 143 -5.21 1.55 2.21
C ILE A 143 -4.77 2.42 1.03
N LYS A 144 -5.29 2.13 -0.16
CA LYS A 144 -5.14 3.03 -1.30
C LYS A 144 -6.10 4.21 -1.18
N VAL A 145 -5.58 5.43 -1.25
CA VAL A 145 -6.38 6.66 -1.03
C VAL A 145 -6.59 7.51 -2.29
N ASP A 146 -5.81 7.27 -3.35
CA ASP A 146 -5.99 7.93 -4.65
C ASP A 146 -7.30 7.49 -5.33
N LYS A 147 -7.99 8.44 -5.98
CA LYS A 147 -9.25 8.22 -6.70
C LYS A 147 -9.04 7.91 -8.20
N GLY A 148 -7.82 7.51 -8.57
CA GLY A 148 -7.47 7.19 -9.95
C GLY A 148 -6.89 8.36 -10.74
N LEU A 149 -6.56 8.06 -12.00
CA LEU A 149 -5.92 8.95 -12.95
C LEU A 149 -6.96 9.61 -13.85
N VAL A 150 -6.78 10.90 -14.10
CA VAL A 150 -7.52 11.68 -15.10
C VAL A 150 -6.54 12.34 -16.06
N PRO A 151 -6.91 12.50 -17.35
CA PRO A 151 -6.09 13.21 -18.30
C PRO A 151 -5.79 14.62 -17.82
N LEU A 152 -4.53 15.06 -17.96
CA LEU A 152 -4.14 16.44 -17.68
C LEU A 152 -4.45 17.30 -18.92
N PRO A 153 -5.39 18.25 -18.86
CA PRO A 153 -5.76 19.06 -20.02
C PRO A 153 -4.56 19.86 -20.54
N GLY A 154 -4.37 19.89 -21.87
CA GLY A 154 -3.26 20.61 -22.49
C GLY A 154 -1.89 19.91 -22.40
N SER A 155 -1.84 18.67 -21.91
CA SER A 155 -0.61 17.86 -21.85
C SER A 155 -0.49 16.87 -23.01
N ASN A 156 0.72 16.36 -23.23
CA ASN A 156 1.03 15.33 -24.22
C ASN A 156 0.67 13.91 -23.71
N ASN A 157 -0.62 13.63 -23.52
CA ASN A 157 -1.11 12.38 -22.94
C ASN A 157 -0.57 12.11 -21.52
N GLU A 158 -0.35 13.15 -20.72
CA GLU A 158 -0.06 12.99 -19.30
C GLU A 158 -1.36 12.84 -18.50
N SER A 159 -1.24 12.30 -17.30
CA SER A 159 -2.36 12.12 -16.39
C SER A 159 -1.97 12.58 -15.00
N TRP A 160 -2.95 13.04 -14.23
CA TRP A 160 -2.77 13.38 -12.82
C TRP A 160 -3.74 12.59 -11.95
N CYS A 161 -3.42 12.45 -10.67
CA CYS A 161 -4.24 11.67 -9.74
C CYS A 161 -5.14 12.55 -8.89
N GLN A 162 -6.41 12.16 -8.80
CA GLN A 162 -7.41 12.82 -7.95
C GLN A 162 -7.49 12.21 -6.55
N GLY A 163 -8.16 12.90 -5.64
CA GLY A 163 -8.52 12.38 -4.31
C GLY A 163 -8.09 13.21 -3.11
N LEU A 164 -7.56 14.43 -3.33
CA LEU A 164 -7.17 15.33 -2.23
C LEU A 164 -8.41 15.88 -1.50
N ASP A 165 -9.50 16.11 -2.23
CA ASP A 165 -10.76 16.56 -1.66
C ASP A 165 -11.33 15.53 -0.69
N GLY A 166 -11.54 15.97 0.56
CA GLY A 166 -12.02 15.11 1.65
C GLY A 166 -11.01 14.05 2.10
N LEU A 167 -9.74 14.11 1.69
CA LEU A 167 -8.73 13.10 2.04
C LEU A 167 -8.59 12.94 3.56
N ALA A 168 -8.54 14.03 4.32
CA ALA A 168 -8.38 13.99 5.77
C ALA A 168 -9.52 13.21 6.47
N SER A 169 -10.76 13.48 6.07
CA SER A 169 -11.94 12.77 6.62
C SER A 169 -11.91 11.28 6.29
N ARG A 170 -11.59 10.93 5.03
CA ARG A 170 -11.47 9.53 4.60
C ARG A 170 -10.35 8.80 5.34
N CYS A 171 -9.19 9.45 5.51
CA CYS A 171 -8.08 8.91 6.30
C CYS A 171 -8.48 8.61 7.74
N ALA A 172 -9.25 9.51 8.37
CA ALA A 172 -9.76 9.29 9.73
C ALA A 172 -10.72 8.09 9.81
N GLU A 173 -11.57 7.89 8.80
CA GLU A 173 -12.45 6.72 8.70
C GLU A 173 -11.66 5.42 8.50
N TYR A 174 -10.67 5.42 7.61
CA TYR A 174 -9.82 4.26 7.38
C TYR A 174 -9.00 3.88 8.62
N TYR A 175 -8.54 4.88 9.37
CA TYR A 175 -7.83 4.65 10.63
C TYR A 175 -8.72 3.96 11.66
N LYS A 176 -10.00 4.36 11.76
CA LYS A 176 -11.02 3.71 12.62
C LYS A 176 -11.28 2.26 12.21
N GLN A 177 -11.28 1.97 10.90
CA GLN A 177 -11.41 0.59 10.42
C GLN A 177 -10.15 -0.26 10.64
N GLY A 178 -9.03 0.37 10.96
CA GLY A 178 -7.80 -0.29 11.38
C GLY A 178 -6.63 -0.12 10.42
N ALA A 179 -6.77 0.61 9.32
CA ALA A 179 -5.64 0.96 8.46
C ALA A 179 -4.61 1.81 9.23
N ARG A 180 -3.33 1.62 8.91
CA ARG A 180 -2.21 2.32 9.58
C ARG A 180 -1.26 3.01 8.62
N PHE A 181 -1.40 2.74 7.33
CA PHE A 181 -0.66 3.44 6.29
C PHE A 181 -1.50 3.56 5.03
N ALA A 182 -1.11 4.48 4.17
CA ALA A 182 -1.78 4.73 2.91
C ALA A 182 -0.80 4.69 1.74
N LYS A 183 -1.36 4.37 0.57
CA LYS A 183 -0.68 4.46 -0.70
C LYS A 183 -1.38 5.47 -1.59
N TRP A 184 -0.59 6.37 -2.18
CA TRP A 184 -1.02 7.23 -3.27
C TRP A 184 -0.21 6.89 -4.53
N SER A 185 -0.89 6.44 -5.57
CA SER A 185 -0.25 6.12 -6.85
C SER A 185 -0.19 7.39 -7.71
N PHE A 186 0.88 7.60 -8.46
CA PHE A 186 0.97 8.61 -9.52
C PHE A 186 1.62 7.97 -10.74
N HIS A 187 1.17 8.33 -11.94
CA HIS A 187 1.71 7.82 -13.19
C HIS A 187 2.33 8.98 -13.98
N THR A 188 3.55 8.78 -14.44
CA THR A 188 4.24 9.69 -15.36
C THR A 188 4.56 8.93 -16.64
N SER A 189 4.23 9.51 -17.79
CA SER A 189 4.65 9.03 -19.09
C SER A 189 6.05 9.59 -19.38
N LEU A 190 6.97 8.73 -19.80
CA LEU A 190 8.29 9.18 -20.26
C LEU A 190 8.15 9.69 -21.69
N ILE A 191 7.90 11.00 -21.83
CA ILE A 191 7.81 11.67 -23.12
C ILE A 191 9.16 12.34 -23.37
N HIS A 192 10.05 11.66 -24.11
CA HIS A 192 11.36 12.13 -24.59
C HIS A 192 12.01 13.27 -23.77
N VAL A 193 12.27 13.03 -22.49
CA VAL A 193 13.12 13.90 -21.67
C VAL A 193 14.51 13.29 -21.69
N SER A 194 15.48 14.05 -22.21
CA SER A 194 16.90 13.83 -21.98
C SER A 194 17.13 13.68 -20.46
N THR A 195 17.29 12.44 -20.02
CA THR A 195 17.80 11.98 -18.70
C THR A 195 17.09 12.45 -17.42
N ASN A 196 16.80 11.46 -16.57
CA ASN A 196 16.64 11.55 -15.10
C ASN A 196 15.35 12.12 -14.50
N LEU A 197 14.21 11.46 -14.73
CA LEU A 197 13.10 11.52 -13.75
C LEU A 197 12.82 10.14 -13.15
N ILE A 198 13.12 10.00 -11.86
CA ILE A 198 12.94 8.79 -11.07
C ILE A 198 11.45 8.63 -10.72
N CYS A 199 10.92 7.44 -10.96
CA CYS A 199 9.55 7.04 -10.57
C CYS A 199 9.43 6.98 -9.03
N ALA A 200 8.70 7.91 -8.41
CA ALA A 200 8.40 7.89 -6.98
C ALA A 200 6.92 7.52 -6.73
N SER A 201 6.67 6.39 -6.08
CA SER A 201 5.38 6.08 -5.44
C SER A 201 5.47 6.54 -3.98
N PHE A 202 4.58 7.43 -3.54
CA PHE A 202 4.59 7.94 -2.16
C PHE A 202 3.73 7.03 -1.25
N LEU A 203 4.39 6.36 -0.30
CA LEU A 203 3.71 5.74 0.84
C LEU A 203 3.53 6.82 1.91
N LYS A 204 2.29 7.17 2.25
CA LYS A 204 1.99 8.17 3.28
C LYS A 204 1.37 7.45 4.47
N LEU A 205 1.95 7.58 5.65
CA LEU A 205 1.46 6.91 6.85
C LEU A 205 0.23 7.66 7.41
N LEU A 206 -0.77 6.93 7.91
CA LEU A 206 -2.07 7.45 8.35
C LEU A 206 -2.10 7.64 9.87
#